data_AF-X1S799-F1
#
_entry.id   AF-X1S799-F1
#
_cell.length_a   1.000
_cell.length_b   1.000
_cell.length_c   1.000
_cell.angle_alpha   90.00
_cell.angle_beta   90.00
_cell.angle_gamma   90.00
#
_symmetry.space_group_name_H-M   'P 1'
#
loop_
_entity.id
_entity.type
_entity.pdbx_description
1 polymer ?
#
loop_
_entity_poly.entity_id
_entity_poly.type
_entity_poly.pdbx_seq_one_letter_code
_entity_poly.pdbx_strand_id
1 'polypeptide(L)'
;MEKDIEFVKEIASKEKNFPQWYVDVVRKAELADYTTIKGCMVIRPYGYGLWENMQAGLDRRIKETGHKNAYFPLFIPESLLKKEAEHVEGFAPEVAWVTHGGNQKLEERLAIRPTSEAVICSLYSKWVKSWRDLPILINQWGS
;
A
#
# COMPACT_ATOMS: atom_id res chain seq x y z
N MET A 1 -34.79 -9.48 31.77
CA MET A 1 -34.52 -10.45 30.68
C MET A 1 -34.07 -9.66 29.48
N GLU A 2 -32.75 -9.56 29.31
CA GLU A 2 -32.15 -9.02 28.08
C GLU A 2 -32.72 -9.81 26.90
N LYS A 3 -33.22 -9.09 25.90
CA LYS A 3 -33.59 -9.70 24.63
C LYS A 3 -32.30 -10.13 23.95
N ASP A 4 -32.06 -11.43 23.94
CA ASP A 4 -31.10 -12.06 23.05
C ASP A 4 -31.45 -11.64 21.62
N ILE A 5 -30.72 -10.64 21.12
CA ILE A 5 -30.66 -10.37 19.69
C ILE A 5 -29.91 -11.58 19.13
N GLU A 6 -30.65 -12.55 18.57
CA GLU A 6 -30.08 -13.64 17.77
C GLU A 6 -29.32 -12.99 16.59
N PHE A 7 -28.08 -12.58 16.83
CA PHE A 7 -27.15 -12.18 15.79
C PHE A 7 -26.92 -13.43 14.93
N VAL A 8 -27.26 -13.30 13.65
CA VAL A 8 -26.87 -14.14 12.51
C VAL A 8 -26.12 -15.40 12.94
N LYS A 9 -26.80 -16.57 12.90
CA LYS A 9 -26.30 -17.91 13.32
C LYS A 9 -24.99 -18.38 12.68
N GLU A 10 -24.32 -17.54 11.91
CA GLU A 10 -23.19 -17.90 11.09
C GLU A 10 -21.96 -16.99 11.26
N ILE A 11 -21.92 -16.09 12.26
CA ILE A 11 -20.71 -15.30 12.56
C ILE A 11 -20.15 -15.77 13.92
N ALA A 12 -18.85 -16.08 13.98
CA ALA A 12 -18.19 -16.47 15.23
C ALA A 12 -18.27 -15.36 16.29
N SER A 13 -18.29 -15.73 17.58
CA SER A 13 -18.26 -14.74 18.67
C SER A 13 -16.93 -13.97 18.67
N LYS A 14 -17.00 -12.64 18.62
CA LYS A 14 -15.83 -11.75 18.65
C LYS A 14 -14.95 -11.99 19.89
N GLU A 15 -15.55 -12.22 21.05
CA GLU A 15 -14.81 -12.43 22.31
C GLU A 15 -14.15 -13.80 22.38
N LYS A 16 -14.77 -14.83 21.80
CA LYS A 16 -14.32 -16.22 21.90
C LYS A 16 -13.39 -16.63 20.75
N ASN A 17 -13.59 -16.08 19.55
CA ASN A 17 -12.79 -16.38 18.36
C ASN A 17 -12.75 -15.16 17.43
N PHE A 18 -11.95 -14.15 17.83
CA PHE A 18 -11.76 -12.93 17.07
C PHE A 18 -11.25 -13.15 15.64
N PRO A 19 -10.27 -14.04 15.37
CA PRO A 19 -9.78 -14.27 14.01
C PRO A 19 -10.89 -14.75 13.06
N GLN A 20 -11.70 -15.71 13.49
CA GLN A 20 -12.81 -16.20 12.67
C GLN A 20 -13.90 -15.14 12.52
N TRP A 21 -14.24 -14.43 13.60
CA TRP A 21 -15.20 -13.32 13.55
C TRP A 21 -14.81 -12.27 12.50
N TYR A 22 -13.53 -11.88 12.44
CA TYR A 22 -13.04 -10.92 11.47
C TYR A 22 -13.23 -11.42 10.03
N VAL A 23 -12.84 -12.67 9.76
CA VAL A 23 -13.03 -13.30 8.44
C VAL A 23 -14.50 -13.37 8.08
N ASP A 24 -15.36 -13.80 9.01
CA ASP A 24 -16.81 -13.91 8.79
C ASP A 24 -17.40 -12.55 8.44
N VAL A 25 -17.07 -11.50 9.19
CA VAL A 25 -17.56 -10.13 8.93
C VAL A 25 -17.08 -9.63 7.56
N VAL A 26 -15.79 -9.73 7.26
CA VAL A 26 -15.23 -9.24 5.98
C VAL A 26 -15.87 -9.93 4.79
N ARG A 27 -16.06 -11.25 4.88
CA ARG A 27 -16.60 -12.08 3.80
C ARG A 27 -18.10 -11.91 3.64
N LYS A 28 -18.87 -11.97 4.74
CA LYS A 28 -20.34 -11.93 4.71
C LYS A 28 -20.89 -10.54 4.46
N ALA A 29 -20.16 -9.50 4.85
CA ALA A 29 -20.47 -8.13 4.47
C ALA A 29 -19.97 -7.78 3.07
N GLU A 30 -19.40 -8.75 2.32
CA GLU A 30 -18.94 -8.53 0.95
C GLU A 30 -17.92 -7.39 0.83
N LEU A 31 -16.99 -7.29 1.80
CA LEU A 31 -15.95 -6.27 1.81
C LEU A 31 -14.74 -6.68 0.98
N ALA A 32 -14.30 -7.93 1.09
CA ALA A 32 -13.16 -8.46 0.34
C ALA A 32 -13.26 -9.98 0.14
N ASP A 33 -12.64 -10.48 -0.93
CA ASP A 33 -12.54 -11.90 -1.26
C ASP A 33 -11.09 -12.38 -1.37
N TYR A 34 -10.89 -13.67 -1.13
CA TYR A 34 -9.58 -14.30 -1.35
C TYR A 34 -9.29 -14.45 -2.83
N THR A 35 -8.01 -14.29 -3.19
CA THR A 35 -7.51 -14.64 -4.51
C THR A 35 -6.77 -15.97 -4.46
N THR A 36 -6.35 -16.48 -5.62
CA THR A 36 -5.45 -17.63 -5.73
C THR A 36 -4.00 -17.29 -5.34
N ILE A 37 -3.67 -16.01 -5.13
CA ILE A 37 -2.33 -15.54 -4.78
C ILE A 37 -2.28 -15.35 -3.26
N LYS A 38 -1.36 -16.07 -2.61
CA LYS A 38 -1.15 -15.97 -1.16
C LYS A 38 -0.82 -14.53 -0.76
N GLY A 39 -1.52 -14.01 0.24
CA GLY A 39 -1.33 -12.64 0.73
C GLY A 39 -2.07 -11.58 -0.09
N CYS A 40 -2.76 -11.95 -1.18
CA CYS A 40 -3.55 -11.02 -1.98
C CYS A 40 -5.05 -11.30 -1.82
N MET A 41 -5.81 -10.23 -1.57
CA MET A 41 -7.27 -10.23 -1.55
C MET A 41 -7.78 -9.23 -2.57
N VAL A 42 -8.94 -9.50 -3.17
CA VAL A 42 -9.67 -8.51 -3.94
C VAL A 42 -10.58 -7.73 -2.99
N ILE A 43 -10.53 -6.41 -3.02
CA ILE A 43 -11.44 -5.57 -2.26
C ILE A 43 -12.68 -5.34 -3.13
N ARG A 44 -13.85 -5.73 -2.63
CA ARG A 44 -15.13 -5.60 -3.34
C ARG A 44 -15.62 -4.15 -3.29
N PRO A 45 -16.61 -3.76 -4.12
CA PRO A 45 -17.09 -2.36 -4.17
C PRO A 45 -17.47 -1.79 -2.80
N TYR A 46 -18.12 -2.57 -1.94
CA TYR A 46 -18.50 -2.08 -0.60
C TYR A 46 -17.27 -1.81 0.27
N GLY A 47 -16.28 -2.69 0.28
CA GLY A 47 -15.01 -2.48 0.98
C GLY A 47 -14.19 -1.34 0.38
N TYR A 48 -14.18 -1.21 -0.94
CA TYR A 48 -13.43 -0.17 -1.64
C TYR A 48 -14.06 1.22 -1.41
N GLY A 49 -15.39 1.31 -1.31
CA GLY A 49 -16.07 2.54 -0.93
C GLY A 49 -15.69 3.05 0.46
N LEU A 50 -15.37 2.15 1.41
CA LEU A 50 -14.81 2.57 2.71
C LEU A 50 -13.43 3.19 2.53
N TRP A 51 -12.58 2.59 1.70
CA TRP A 51 -11.27 3.14 1.35
C TRP A 51 -11.38 4.50 0.66
N GLU A 52 -12.28 4.67 -0.31
CA GLU A 52 -12.51 5.94 -1.01
C GLU A 52 -12.91 7.05 -0.03
N ASN A 53 -13.79 6.76 0.92
CA ASN A 53 -14.20 7.73 1.95
C ASN A 53 -13.04 8.13 2.87
N MET A 54 -12.25 7.16 3.32
CA MET A 54 -11.06 7.43 4.14
C MET A 54 -10.02 8.23 3.37
N GLN A 55 -9.73 7.81 2.13
CA GLN A 55 -8.79 8.47 1.24
C GLN A 55 -9.22 9.91 0.98
N ALA A 56 -10.47 10.16 0.60
CA ALA A 56 -10.98 11.51 0.34
C ALA A 56 -10.89 12.41 1.58
N GLY A 57 -11.25 11.89 2.76
CA GLY A 57 -11.16 12.62 4.01
C GLY A 57 -9.73 12.99 4.40
N LEU A 58 -8.79 12.06 4.25
CA LEU A 58 -7.38 12.28 4.56
C LEU A 58 -6.70 13.16 3.50
N ASP A 59 -7.01 12.95 2.23
CA ASP A 59 -6.49 13.73 1.10
C ASP A 59 -6.80 15.22 1.25
N ARG A 60 -8.04 15.56 1.64
CA ARG A 60 -8.43 16.94 1.94
C ARG A 60 -7.55 17.55 3.05
N ARG A 61 -7.38 16.83 4.16
CA ARG A 61 -6.58 17.30 5.32
C ARG A 61 -5.10 17.45 4.97
N ILE A 62 -4.55 16.54 4.16
CA ILE A 62 -3.17 16.61 3.67
C ILE A 62 -3.02 17.85 2.78
N LYS A 63 -3.93 18.09 1.85
CA LYS A 63 -3.92 19.28 0.98
C LYS A 63 -4.08 20.60 1.73
N GLU A 64 -4.88 20.64 2.78
CA GLU A 64 -5.02 21.81 3.68
C GLU A 64 -3.67 22.21 4.32
N THR A 65 -2.73 21.29 4.46
CA THR A 65 -1.37 21.56 4.96
C THR A 65 -0.36 21.95 3.87
N GLY A 66 -0.80 22.15 2.63
CA GLY A 66 0.05 22.59 1.51
C GLY A 66 0.69 21.45 0.70
N HIS A 67 0.38 20.19 1.03
CA HIS A 67 0.88 19.04 0.27
C HIS A 67 0.20 18.92 -1.10
N LYS A 68 0.94 18.38 -2.07
CA LYS A 68 0.43 18.06 -3.41
C LYS A 68 0.56 16.57 -3.68
N ASN A 69 -0.46 15.98 -4.29
CA ASN A 69 -0.35 14.59 -4.72
C ASN A 69 0.60 14.49 -5.92
N ALA A 70 1.46 13.49 -5.90
CA ALA A 70 2.26 13.05 -7.04
C ALA A 70 2.20 11.52 -7.13
N TYR A 71 2.73 10.98 -8.21
CA TYR A 71 2.83 9.54 -8.41
C TYR A 71 4.23 9.18 -8.89
N PHE A 72 4.87 8.29 -8.14
CA PHE A 72 6.15 7.70 -8.48
C PHE A 72 5.93 6.26 -8.98
N PRO A 73 6.74 5.78 -9.93
CA PRO A 73 6.59 4.45 -10.51
C PRO A 73 6.58 3.33 -9.47
N LEU A 74 5.81 2.26 -9.76
CA LEU A 74 5.79 1.04 -8.96
C LEU A 74 7.15 0.34 -8.91
N PHE A 75 7.94 0.48 -9.97
CA PHE A 75 9.18 -0.27 -10.16
C PHE A 75 10.40 0.53 -9.72
N ILE A 76 11.31 -0.13 -9.01
CA ILE A 76 12.61 0.40 -8.58
C ILE A 76 13.72 -0.43 -9.26
N PRO A 77 14.64 0.18 -10.02
CA PRO A 77 15.80 -0.53 -10.54
C PRO A 77 16.64 -1.14 -9.42
N GLU A 78 17.16 -2.35 -9.62
CA GLU A 78 18.01 -3.03 -8.62
C GLU A 78 19.20 -2.18 -8.18
N SER A 79 19.84 -1.47 -9.11
CA SER A 79 20.95 -0.55 -8.83
C SER A 79 20.57 0.59 -7.89
N LEU A 80 19.34 1.09 -7.98
CA LEU A 80 18.83 2.14 -7.10
C LEU A 80 18.49 1.59 -5.71
N LEU A 81 17.87 0.41 -5.65
CA LEU A 81 17.52 -0.24 -4.37
C LEU A 81 18.79 -0.63 -3.57
N LYS A 82 19.85 -1.07 -4.25
CA LYS A 82 21.13 -1.41 -3.60
C LYS A 82 21.82 -0.21 -2.96
N LYS A 83 21.69 0.99 -3.53
CA LYS A 83 22.22 2.21 -2.91
C LYS A 83 21.57 2.52 -1.56
N GLU A 84 20.32 2.12 -1.35
CA GLU A 84 19.68 2.25 -0.03
C GLU A 84 20.15 1.19 0.96
N ALA A 85 20.42 -0.03 0.50
CA ALA A 85 20.93 -1.10 1.35
C ALA A 85 22.29 -0.76 1.99
N GLU A 86 23.11 0.08 1.34
CA GLU A 86 24.35 0.64 1.93
C GLU A 86 24.09 1.54 3.14
N HIS A 87 22.89 2.12 3.26
CA HIS A 87 22.51 3.04 4.33
C HIS A 87 21.64 2.38 5.42
N VAL A 88 21.18 1.14 5.20
CA VAL A 88 20.30 0.41 6.12
C VAL A 88 20.90 -0.98 6.37
N GLU A 89 21.63 -1.11 7.48
CA GLU A 89 22.16 -2.40 7.95
C GLU A 89 21.01 -3.42 8.12
N GLY A 90 21.09 -4.56 7.43
CA GLY A 90 20.07 -5.61 7.49
C GLY A 90 18.91 -5.46 6.50
N PHE A 91 18.97 -4.55 5.54
CA PHE A 91 17.99 -4.45 4.46
C PHE A 91 18.12 -5.64 3.49
N ALA A 92 17.47 -6.74 3.83
CA ALA A 92 17.16 -7.82 2.91
C ALA A 92 15.70 -7.64 2.45
N PRO A 93 15.43 -6.81 1.43
CA PRO A 93 14.07 -6.54 1.03
C PRO A 93 13.46 -7.83 0.48
N GLU A 94 12.41 -8.34 1.14
CA GLU A 94 11.53 -9.38 0.60
C GLU A 94 10.70 -8.77 -0.55
N VAL A 95 11.37 -8.37 -1.63
CA VAL A 95 10.76 -7.72 -2.78
C VAL A 95 10.49 -8.70 -3.91
N ALA A 96 9.34 -8.53 -4.55
CA ALA A 96 9.03 -9.21 -5.78
C ALA A 96 9.86 -8.60 -6.92
N TRP A 97 10.56 -9.45 -7.67
CA TRP A 97 11.40 -9.04 -8.80
C TRP A 97 10.68 -9.29 -10.13
N VAL A 98 10.63 -8.26 -10.96
CA VAL A 98 10.34 -8.37 -12.39
C VAL A 98 11.66 -8.53 -13.12
N THR A 99 11.81 -9.67 -13.78
CA THR A 99 13.05 -10.08 -14.48
C THR A 99 12.89 -10.21 -15.99
N HIS A 100 11.65 -10.22 -16.47
CA HIS A 100 11.33 -10.38 -17.88
C HIS A 100 10.27 -9.36 -18.31
N GLY A 101 10.46 -8.81 -19.51
CA GLY A 101 9.44 -8.06 -20.25
C GLY A 101 8.93 -8.92 -21.39
N GLY A 102 7.74 -9.49 -21.25
CA GLY A 102 7.29 -10.56 -22.15
C GLY A 102 8.24 -11.76 -22.08
N ASN A 103 8.81 -12.14 -23.22
CA ASN A 103 9.75 -13.26 -23.30
C ASN A 103 11.23 -12.85 -23.23
N GLN A 104 11.53 -11.55 -23.11
CA GLN A 104 12.90 -11.06 -23.06
C GLN A 104 13.34 -10.83 -21.61
N LYS A 105 14.53 -11.32 -21.26
CA LYS A 105 15.15 -11.02 -19.98
C LYS A 105 15.58 -9.55 -19.96
N LEU A 106 15.20 -8.83 -18.90
CA LEU A 106 15.59 -7.43 -18.73
C LEU A 106 17.10 -7.34 -18.46
N GLU A 107 17.74 -6.28 -18.97
CA GLU A 107 19.15 -5.97 -18.69
C GLU A 107 19.38 -5.76 -17.19
N GLU A 108 18.40 -5.15 -16.53
CA GLU A 108 18.38 -4.91 -15.09
C GLU A 108 17.05 -5.41 -14.50
N ARG A 109 17.11 -6.05 -13.32
CA ARG A 109 15.90 -6.46 -12.60
C ARG A 109 15.22 -5.25 -11.99
N LEU A 110 13.89 -5.27 -11.99
CA LEU A 110 13.07 -4.23 -11.38
C LEU A 110 12.37 -4.80 -10.14
N ALA A 111 12.54 -4.19 -8.98
CA ALA A 111 11.78 -4.53 -7.79
C ALA A 111 10.40 -3.87 -7.83
N ILE A 112 9.36 -4.57 -7.39
CA ILE A 112 8.12 -3.92 -6.95
C ILE A 112 8.45 -3.17 -5.66
N ARG A 113 8.22 -1.86 -5.63
CA ARG A 113 8.62 -0.99 -4.53
C ARG A 113 8.06 -1.52 -3.18
N PRO A 114 8.90 -1.76 -2.16
CA PRO A 114 8.42 -1.99 -0.81
C PRO A 114 8.09 -0.65 -0.13
N THR A 115 8.90 0.37 -0.42
CA THR A 115 8.76 1.75 0.03
C THR A 115 9.26 2.69 -1.10
N SER A 116 9.01 3.99 -1.03
CA SER A 116 9.22 4.92 -2.18
C SER A 116 10.42 5.86 -2.02
N GLU A 117 11.08 5.84 -0.88
CA GLU A 117 12.16 6.74 -0.49
C GLU A 117 13.27 6.76 -1.56
N ALA A 118 13.70 5.60 -2.06
CA ALA A 118 14.79 5.52 -3.05
C ALA A 118 14.51 6.36 -4.29
N VAL A 119 13.30 6.17 -4.84
CA VAL A 119 12.87 6.82 -6.08
C VAL A 119 12.58 8.29 -5.82
N ILE A 120 11.88 8.59 -4.72
CA ILE A 120 11.51 9.96 -4.34
C ILE A 120 12.76 10.79 -4.09
N CYS A 121 13.68 10.33 -3.23
CA CYS A 121 14.91 11.03 -2.89
C CYS A 121 15.83 11.22 -4.10
N SER A 122 15.94 10.20 -4.97
CA SER A 122 16.69 10.33 -6.23
C SER A 122 16.15 11.44 -7.11
N LEU A 123 14.82 11.57 -7.21
CA LEU A 123 14.18 12.63 -7.99
C LEU A 123 14.23 13.99 -7.29
N TYR A 124 14.11 14.04 -5.96
CA TYR A 124 14.25 15.26 -5.19
C TYR A 124 15.65 15.87 -5.35
N SER A 125 16.70 15.05 -5.44
CA SER A 125 18.06 15.54 -5.74
C SER A 125 18.15 16.28 -7.09
N LYS A 126 17.26 15.93 -8.04
CA LYS A 126 17.14 16.60 -9.33
C LYS A 126 16.26 17.83 -9.26
N TRP A 127 15.22 17.85 -8.44
CA TRP A 127 14.26 18.95 -8.34
C TRP A 127 14.74 20.08 -7.43
N VAL A 128 15.38 19.77 -6.30
CA VAL A 128 15.89 20.76 -5.35
C VAL A 128 17.25 21.26 -5.82
N LYS A 129 17.31 22.51 -6.27
CA LYS A 129 18.55 23.20 -6.69
C LYS A 129 18.91 24.37 -5.79
N SER A 130 17.93 24.92 -5.08
CA SER A 130 18.10 26.04 -4.18
C SER A 130 17.23 25.86 -2.93
N TRP A 131 17.56 26.58 -1.87
CA TRP A 131 16.71 26.70 -0.68
C TRP A 131 15.31 27.21 -1.01
N ARG A 132 15.15 27.94 -2.14
CA ARG A 132 13.87 28.44 -2.64
C ARG A 132 12.91 27.36 -3.14
N ASP A 133 13.42 26.18 -3.48
CA ASP A 133 12.60 25.05 -3.93
C ASP A 133 11.95 24.32 -2.73
N LEU A 134 12.29 24.72 -1.50
CA LEU A 134 11.79 24.14 -0.27
C LEU A 134 10.70 25.04 0.37
N PRO A 135 9.73 24.45 1.09
CA PRO A 135 9.57 23.01 1.35
C PRO A 135 8.94 22.25 0.18
N ILE A 136 9.36 21.00 -0.03
CA ILE A 136 8.65 20.05 -0.90
C ILE A 136 7.69 19.23 -0.04
N LEU A 137 6.39 19.38 -0.31
CA LEU A 137 5.33 18.69 0.39
C LEU A 137 4.56 17.83 -0.62
N ILE A 138 4.88 16.53 -0.67
CA ILE A 138 4.28 15.60 -1.63
C ILE A 138 3.68 14.40 -0.92
N ASN A 139 2.53 13.96 -1.42
CA ASN A 139 1.85 12.73 -1.01
C ASN A 139 1.67 11.81 -2.23
N GLN A 140 1.75 10.49 -2.03
CA GLN A 140 1.36 9.50 -3.04
C GLN A 140 0.38 8.50 -2.43
N TRP A 141 -0.75 8.33 -3.10
CA TRP A 141 -1.61 7.17 -2.89
C TRP A 141 -1.11 6.03 -3.78
N GLY A 142 -0.85 4.87 -3.21
CA GLY A 142 -0.37 3.71 -3.94
C GLY A 142 -0.99 2.41 -3.42
N SER A 143 -0.81 1.35 -4.20
CA SER A 143 -1.02 -0.03 -3.78
C SER A 143 0.19 -0.57 -3.05
#